data_AF-A0A7L3X044-F1
#
_entry.id   AF-A0A7L3X044-F1
#
_cell.length_a   1.000
_cell.length_b   1.000
_cell.length_c   1.000
_cell.angle_alpha   90.00
_cell.angle_beta   90.00
_cell.angle_gamma   90.00
#
_symmetry.space_group_name_H-M   'P 1'
#
loop_
_entity.id
_entity.type
_entity.pdbx_description
1 polymer ?
#
loop_
_entity_poly.entity_id
_entity_poly.type
_entity_poly.pdbx_seq_one_letter_code
_entity_poly.pdbx_strand_id
1 'polypeptide(L)' 'VAKDLGIDLTALRQRGVRIIDRSGTQYFALQEQTGHLVTAQRIDREQLCRLAEKCVL' A
#
# COMPACT_ATOMS: atom_id res chain seq x y z
N VAL A 1 5.62 -6.80 4.59
CA VAL A 1 4.65 -6.00 5.38
C VAL A 1 4.02 -6.81 6.50
N ALA A 2 3.27 -7.88 6.24
CA ALA A 2 2.63 -8.63 7.32
C ALA A 2 3.63 -9.14 8.37
N LYS A 3 4.73 -9.76 7.92
CA LYS A 3 5.82 -10.21 8.79
C LYS A 3 6.48 -9.07 9.57
N ASP A 4 6.74 -7.95 8.91
CA ASP A 4 7.40 -6.77 9.52
C ASP A 4 6.52 -6.12 10.58
N LEU A 5 5.20 -6.19 10.40
CA LEU A 5 4.20 -5.70 11.35
C LEU A 5 3.79 -6.75 12.40
N GLY A 6 4.35 -7.96 12.35
CA GLY A 6 3.99 -9.06 13.26
C GLY A 6 2.55 -9.55 13.09
N ILE A 7 1.93 -9.32 11.94
CA ILE A 7 0.55 -9.74 11.64
C ILE A 7 0.57 -11.16 11.07
N ASP A 8 -0.23 -12.04 11.67
CA ASP A 8 -0.45 -13.39 11.17
C ASP A 8 -1.25 -13.37 9.86
N LEU A 9 -0.81 -14.14 8.85
CA LEU A 9 -1.44 -14.18 7.53
C LEU A 9 -2.87 -14.74 7.56
N THR A 10 -3.16 -15.67 8.46
CA THR A 10 -4.50 -16.24 8.65
C THR A 10 -5.44 -15.19 9.21
N ALA A 11 -4.99 -14.46 10.24
CA ALA A 11 -5.74 -13.33 10.79
C ALA A 11 -5.97 -12.23 9.75
N LEU A 12 -5.00 -12.00 8.88
CA LEU A 12 -5.06 -11.06 7.77
C LEU A 12 -6.19 -11.39 6.78
N ARG A 13 -6.29 -12.67 6.38
CA ARG A 13 -7.35 -13.18 5.50
C ARG A 13 -8.73 -13.19 6.15
N GLN A 14 -8.80 -13.51 7.44
CA GLN A 14 -10.08 -13.60 8.15
C GLN A 14 -10.68 -12.24 8.50
N ARG A 15 -9.86 -11.27 8.89
CA ARG A 15 -10.32 -9.95 9.34
C ARG A 15 -10.41 -8.93 8.21
N GLY A 16 -9.78 -9.23 7.07
CA GLY A 16 -9.61 -8.31 5.96
C GLY A 16 -8.69 -7.16 6.33
N VAL A 17 -7.85 -6.73 5.39
CA VAL A 17 -7.00 -5.55 5.57
C VAL A 17 -7.29 -4.54 4.48
N ARG A 18 -7.45 -3.29 4.90
CA ARG A 18 -7.67 -2.16 4.01
C ARG A 18 -6.48 -1.22 4.08
N ILE A 19 -5.90 -0.93 2.92
CA ILE A 19 -4.91 0.14 2.77
C ILE A 19 -5.67 1.43 2.53
N ILE A 20 -5.44 2.44 3.35
CA ILE A 20 -6.08 3.75 3.24
C ILE A 20 -5.05 4.74 2.74
N ASP A 21 -5.32 5.34 1.59
CA ASP A 21 -4.54 6.42 1.01
C ASP A 21 -5.27 7.75 1.25
N ARG A 22 -4.53 8.82 1.61
CA ARG A 22 -5.09 10.16 1.83
C ARG A 22 -5.51 10.84 0.52
N SER A 23 -4.90 10.47 -0.60
CA SER A 23 -5.20 10.98 -1.93
C SER A 23 -6.46 10.35 -2.55
N GLY A 24 -7.06 9.36 -1.88
CA GLY A 24 -8.23 8.62 -2.36
C GLY A 24 -7.91 7.59 -3.47
N THR A 25 -6.72 7.62 -4.04
CA THR A 25 -6.26 6.63 -5.03
C THR A 25 -5.50 5.52 -4.34
N GLN A 26 -5.91 4.27 -4.55
CA GLN A 26 -5.29 3.11 -3.91
C GLN A 26 -4.13 2.58 -4.78
N TYR A 27 -2.95 3.18 -4.63
CA TYR A 27 -1.76 2.79 -5.41
C TYR A 27 -1.18 1.43 -4.99
N PHE A 28 -1.38 1.05 -3.74
CA PHE A 28 -0.87 -0.19 -3.18
C PHE A 28 -2.02 -1.14 -2.82
N ALA A 29 -1.80 -2.42 -3.07
CA ALA A 29 -2.65 -3.51 -2.60
C ALA A 29 -1.84 -4.44 -1.71
N LEU A 30 -2.52 -5.12 -0.79
CA LEU A 30 -1.91 -6.16 0.03
C LEU A 30 -2.28 -7.52 -0.57
N GLN A 31 -1.28 -8.33 -0.88
CA GLN A 31 -1.49 -9.70 -1.31
C GLN A 31 -1.74 -10.57 -0.08
N GLU A 32 -2.99 -11.01 0.13
CA GLU A 32 -3.36 -11.76 1.34
C GLU A 32 -2.69 -13.13 1.47
N GLN A 33 -2.26 -13.72 0.36
CA GLN A 33 -1.60 -15.04 0.35
C GLN A 33 -0.21 -14.97 0.98
N THR A 34 0.48 -13.85 0.83
CA THR A 34 1.90 -13.70 1.18
C THR A 34 2.12 -12.61 2.22
N GLY A 35 1.16 -11.71 2.41
CA GLY A 35 1.28 -10.52 3.24
C GLY A 35 2.24 -9.47 2.68
N HIS A 36 2.55 -9.54 1.38
CA HIS A 36 3.35 -8.54 0.68
C HIS A 36 2.49 -7.37 0.20
N LEU A 37 3.04 -6.17 0.34
CA LEU A 37 2.47 -4.97 -0.26
C LEU A 37 2.98 -4.90 -1.71
N VAL A 38 2.06 -4.77 -2.65
CA VAL A 38 2.34 -4.71 -4.08
C VAL A 38 1.76 -3.41 -4.65
N THR A 39 2.40 -2.89 -5.69
CA THR A 39 1.87 -1.75 -6.46
C THR A 39 0.73 -2.24 -7.34
N ALA A 40 -0.49 -1.79 -7.06
CA ALA A 40 -1.70 -2.16 -7.80
C ALA A 40 -1.99 -1.22 -8.98
N GLN A 41 -1.48 0.01 -8.91
CA GLN A 41 -1.64 1.01 -9.98
C GLN A 41 -0.31 1.67 -10.29
N ARG A 42 -0.24 2.30 -11.47
CA ARG A 42 0.90 3.11 -11.87
C ARG A 42 1.02 4.32 -10.95
N ILE A 43 2.17 4.47 -10.33
CA ILE A 43 2.52 5.63 -9.50
C ILE A 43 3.12 6.67 -10.43
N ASP A 44 2.36 7.72 -10.72
CA ASP A 44 2.83 8.85 -11.50
C ASP A 44 3.49 9.89 -10.57
N ARG A 45 4.82 9.99 -10.66
CA ARG A 45 5.61 10.88 -9.80
C ARG A 45 5.26 12.34 -10.01
N GLU A 46 4.95 12.74 -11.24
CA GLU A 46 4.66 14.13 -11.60
C GLU A 46 3.27 14.53 -11.11
N GLN A 47 2.31 13.59 -11.12
CA GLN A 47 1.00 13.80 -10.53
C GLN A 47 1.08 13.93 -9.00
N LEU A 48 1.84 13.06 -8.32
CA LEU A 48 1.91 13.03 -6.86
C LEU A 48 2.74 14.19 -6.28
N CYS A 49 3.86 14.50 -6.91
CA CYS A 49 4.81 15.49 -6.40
C CYS A 49 4.72 16.84 -7.11
N ARG A 50 3.66 17.10 -7.88
CA ARG A 50 3.51 18.29 -8.71
C ARG A 50 3.90 19.60 -8.01
N LEU A 51 3.59 19.72 -6.72
CA LEU A 51 3.82 20.92 -5.91
C LEU A 51 4.97 20.78 -4.90
N ALA A 52 5.66 19.64 -4.87
CA ALA A 52 6.70 19.37 -3.90
C ALA A 52 8.07 19.86 -4.42
N GLU A 53 8.77 20.71 -3.67
CA GLU A 53 10.14 21.13 -3.99
C GLU A 53 11.14 19.96 -4.03
N LYS A 54 10.91 18.93 -3.21
CA LYS A 54 11.62 17.64 -3.26
C LYS A 54 10.62 16.50 -3.22
N CYS A 55 10.69 15.62 -4.22
CA CYS A 55 9.86 14.43 -4.33
C CYS A 55 10.66 13.18 -3.92
N VAL A 56 10.30 12.59 -2.78
CA VAL A 56 10.83 11.31 -2.30
C VAL A 56 9.63 10.39 -2.06
N LEU A 57 9.64 9.23 -2.70
CA LEU A 57 8.61 8.18 -2.60
C LEU A 57 9.18 6.97 -1.88
#